data_AF-A0A257LJH9-F1
#
_entry.id   AF-A0A257LJH9-F1
#
_cell.length_a   1.000
_cell.length_b   1.000
_cell.length_c   1.000
_cell.angle_alpha   90.00
_cell.angle_beta   90.00
_cell.angle_gamma   90.00
#
_symmetry.space_group_name_H-M   'P 1'
#
loop_
_entity.id
_entity.type
_entity.pdbx_description
1 polymer ?
#
loop_
_entity_poly.entity_id
_entity_poly.type
_entity_poly.pdbx_seq_one_letter_code
_entity_poly.pdbx_strand_id
1 'polypeptide(L)' 'APAYDMLPMLWAPTPGQASPMPTFSPAPPLPGELPIWNEAAAWATEFWQRVADDARVSAEFAAQARAAGAQVARMREIFG' A
#
# COMPACT_ATOMS: atom_id res chain seq x y z
N ALA A 1 -10.71 15.37 18.98
CA ALA A 1 -11.45 14.72 17.88
C ALA A 1 -11.29 13.21 18.05
N PRO A 2 -12.34 12.38 17.85
CA PRO A 2 -12.12 10.94 17.85
C PRO A 2 -11.30 10.60 16.61
N ALA A 3 -10.15 9.94 16.80
CA ALA A 3 -9.42 9.29 15.73
C ALA A 3 -10.31 8.14 15.25
N TYR A 4 -11.14 8.40 14.24
CA TYR A 4 -11.87 7.34 13.58
C TYR A 4 -10.86 6.38 12.95
N ASP A 5 -11.20 5.10 13.06
CA ASP A 5 -10.61 3.93 12.44
C ASP A 5 -10.65 4.07 10.91
N MET A 6 -9.89 5.02 10.35
CA MET A 6 -9.69 5.15 8.92
C MET A 6 -8.71 4.07 8.49
N LEU A 7 -9.12 2.81 8.66
CA LEU A 7 -8.45 1.69 8.04
C LEU A 7 -8.56 1.89 6.52
N PRO A 8 -7.48 1.69 5.77
CA PRO A 8 -7.51 1.83 4.33
C PRO A 8 -8.56 0.87 3.74
N MET A 9 -9.68 1.44 3.30
CA MET A 9 -10.81 0.72 2.70
C MET A 9 -10.59 0.40 1.22
N LEU A 10 -9.38 0.57 0.70
CA LEU A 10 -9.09 0.43 -0.74
C LEU A 10 -9.63 -0.88 -1.31
N TRP A 11 -9.44 -1.99 -0.59
CA TRP A 11 -9.93 -3.31 -0.98
C TRP A 11 -11.10 -3.80 -0.11
N ALA A 12 -11.76 -2.92 0.63
CA ALA A 12 -12.95 -3.30 1.38
C ALA A 12 -14.07 -3.71 0.40
N PRO A 13 -14.80 -4.80 0.67
CA PRO A 13 -15.87 -5.24 -0.21
C PRO A 13 -17.01 -4.20 -0.22
N THR A 14 -17.41 -3.76 -1.42
CA THR A 14 -18.55 -2.86 -1.61
C THR A 14 -19.80 -3.67 -1.96
N PRO A 15 -20.88 -3.59 -1.16
CA PRO A 15 -22.11 -4.33 -1.45
C PRO A 15 -22.67 -4.04 -2.85
N GLY A 16 -23.03 -5.08 -3.59
CA GLY A 16 -23.66 -4.95 -4.92
C GLY A 16 -22.71 -4.62 -6.08
N GLN A 17 -21.39 -4.57 -5.85
CA GLN A 17 -20.39 -4.31 -6.89
C GLN A 17 -19.34 -5.42 -6.91
N ALA A 18 -19.36 -6.27 -7.93
CA ALA A 18 -18.20 -7.05 -8.34
C ALA A 18 -17.28 -6.16 -9.20
N SER A 19 -16.76 -5.09 -8.60
CA SER A 19 -15.81 -4.21 -9.28
C SER A 19 -14.42 -4.85 -9.23
N PRO A 20 -13.57 -4.72 -10.27
CA PRO A 20 -12.17 -5.13 -10.17
C PRO A 20 -11.52 -4.47 -8.95
N MET A 21 -10.65 -5.21 -8.25
CA MET A 21 -9.89 -4.66 -7.13
C MET A 21 -9.13 -3.41 -7.59
N PRO A 22 -9.30 -2.26 -6.91
CA PRO A 22 -8.62 -1.04 -7.33
C PRO A 22 -7.11 -1.18 -7.16
N THR A 23 -6.38 -0.60 -8.11
CA THR A 23 -4.92 -0.59 -8.10
C THR A 23 -4.41 0.34 -7.00
N PHE A 24 -3.48 -0.14 -6.20
CA PHE A 24 -2.78 0.68 -5.22
C PHE A 24 -1.84 1.67 -5.93
N SER A 25 -2.09 2.96 -5.70
CA SER A 25 -1.32 4.06 -6.29
C SER A 25 -1.03 5.12 -5.23
N PRO A 26 0.14 5.07 -4.55
CA PRO A 26 0.51 6.09 -3.57
C PRO A 26 0.66 7.47 -4.24
N ALA A 27 0.33 8.53 -3.50
CA ALA A 27 0.61 9.89 -3.96
C ALA A 27 2.14 10.17 -3.94
N PRO A 28 2.67 10.93 -4.92
CA PRO A 28 4.05 11.37 -4.88
C PRO A 28 4.30 12.32 -3.71
N PRO A 29 5.52 12.35 -3.13
CA PRO A 29 5.85 13.23 -2.03
C PRO A 29 5.82 14.72 -2.41
N LEU A 30 5.46 15.57 -1.45
CA LEU A 30 5.74 17.00 -1.55
C LEU A 30 7.22 17.27 -1.22
N PRO A 31 7.85 18.32 -1.79
CA PRO A 31 9.28 18.59 -1.59
C PRO A 31 9.71 18.71 -0.12
N GLY A 32 8.87 19.30 0.74
CA GLY A 32 9.16 19.44 2.17
C GLY A 32 8.97 18.16 2.99
N GLU A 33 8.34 17.13 2.41
CA GLU A 33 8.01 15.88 3.08
C GLU A 33 8.93 14.73 2.64
N LEU A 34 9.86 14.97 1.71
CA LEU A 34 10.76 13.93 1.20
C LEU A 34 11.46 13.10 2.28
N PRO A 35 12.00 13.68 3.37
CA PRO A 35 12.65 12.89 4.42
C PRO A 35 11.70 11.91 5.11
N ILE A 36 10.52 12.40 5.52
CA ILE A 36 9.52 11.57 6.23
C ILE A 36 8.84 10.58 5.28
N TRP A 37 8.66 10.96 4.02
CA TRP A 37 8.12 10.09 2.98
C TRP A 37 9.07 8.92 2.70
N ASN A 38 10.38 9.16 2.63
CA ASN A 38 11.36 8.09 2.41
C ASN A 38 11.40 7.05 3.54
N GLU A 39 11.28 7.51 4.79
CA GLU A 39 11.17 6.64 5.97
C GLU A 39 9.87 5.82 5.93
N ALA A 40 8.74 6.48 5.70
CA ALA A 40 7.45 5.82 5.59
C ALA A 40 7.40 4.82 4.42
N ALA A 41 8.01 5.16 3.29
CA ALA A 41 8.09 4.29 2.13
C ALA A 41 8.96 3.06 2.41
N ALA A 42 10.03 3.18 3.21
CA ALA A 42 10.81 2.03 3.64
C ALA A 42 9.99 1.04 4.47
N TRP A 43 9.25 1.54 5.46
CA TRP A 43 8.34 0.73 6.26
C TRP A 43 7.21 0.12 5.43
N ALA A 44 6.65 0.88 4.49
CA ALA A 44 5.61 0.39 3.60
C ALA A 44 6.12 -0.75 2.69
N THR A 45 7.35 -0.65 2.16
CA THR A 45 7.96 -1.75 1.40
C THR A 45 8.06 -3.02 2.25
N GLU A 46 8.55 -2.91 3.48
CA GLU A 46 8.68 -4.05 4.39
C GLU A 46 7.32 -4.64 4.78
N PHE A 47 6.33 -3.79 5.05
CA PHE A 47 4.96 -4.21 5.33
C PHE A 47 4.39 -5.05 4.19
N TRP A 48 4.49 -4.58 2.94
CA TRP A 48 3.96 -5.30 1.79
C TRP A 48 4.66 -6.63 1.54
N GLN A 49 5.97 -6.72 1.80
CA GLN A 49 6.71 -7.98 1.75
C GLN A 49 6.17 -8.97 2.79
N ARG A 50 6.01 -8.54 4.04
CA ARG A 50 5.46 -9.37 5.13
C ARG A 50 4.05 -9.86 4.82
N VAL A 51 3.19 -9.01 4.26
CA VAL A 51 1.82 -9.39 3.86
C VAL A 51 1.84 -10.42 2.72
N ALA A 52 2.70 -10.23 1.72
CA ALA A 52 2.80 -11.14 0.59
C ALA A 52 3.31 -12.54 0.97
N ASP A 53 4.06 -12.65 2.06
CA ASP A 53 4.65 -13.90 2.53
C ASP A 53 3.87 -14.53 3.71
N ASP A 54 2.79 -13.89 4.18
CA ASP A 54 1.93 -14.41 5.24
C ASP A 54 1.00 -15.51 4.70
N ALA A 55 1.13 -16.73 5.23
CA ALA A 55 0.35 -17.89 4.80
C ALA A 55 -1.17 -17.77 5.04
N ARG A 56 -1.62 -16.81 5.87
CA ARG A 56 -3.04 -16.53 6.11
C ARG A 56 -3.68 -15.72 4.98
N VAL A 57 -2.86 -15.12 4.12
CA VAL A 57 -3.29 -14.26 3.01
C VAL A 57 -3.58 -15.13 1.77
N SER A 58 -4.66 -14.82 1.05
CA SER A 58 -4.98 -15.53 -0.18
C SER A 58 -3.92 -15.30 -1.25
N ALA A 59 -3.70 -16.27 -2.14
CA ALA A 59 -2.71 -16.13 -3.21
C ALA A 59 -2.97 -14.89 -4.10
N GLU A 60 -4.25 -14.58 -4.34
CA GLU A 60 -4.69 -13.40 -5.09
C GLU A 60 -4.29 -12.10 -4.38
N PHE A 61 -4.55 -11.99 -3.08
CA PHE A 61 -4.16 -10.79 -2.32
C PHE A 61 -2.65 -10.71 -2.11
N ALA A 62 -1.96 -11.84 -1.97
CA ALA A 62 -0.51 -11.88 -1.91
C ALA A 62 0.11 -11.31 -3.21
N ALA A 63 -0.44 -11.62 -4.37
CA ALA A 63 -0.01 -11.02 -5.64
C ALA A 63 -0.23 -9.50 -5.65
N GLN A 64 -1.38 -9.04 -5.14
CA GLN A 64 -1.66 -7.60 -5.00
C GLN A 64 -0.68 -6.90 -4.04
N ALA A 65 -0.34 -7.55 -2.92
CA ALA A 65 0.64 -7.05 -1.97
C ALA A 65 2.05 -6.95 -2.59
N ARG A 66 2.48 -7.94 -3.37
CA ARG A 66 3.76 -7.87 -4.11
C ARG A 66 3.77 -6.68 -5.09
N ALA A 67 2.68 -6.47 -5.82
CA ALA A 67 2.55 -5.35 -6.75
C ALA A 67 2.60 -4.00 -6.00
N ALA A 68 1.91 -3.88 -4.87
CA ALA A 68 1.94 -2.68 -4.03
C ALA A 68 3.34 -2.39 -3.48
N GLY A 69 4.04 -3.41 -2.97
CA GLY A 69 5.43 -3.29 -2.50
C GLY A 69 6.39 -2.85 -3.61
N ALA A 70 6.27 -3.42 -4.81
CA ALA A 70 7.06 -3.03 -5.97
C ALA A 70 6.80 -1.58 -6.40
N GLN A 71 5.55 -1.12 -6.31
CA GLN A 71 5.19 0.26 -6.62
C GLN A 71 5.82 1.25 -5.63
N VAL A 72 5.79 0.95 -4.33
CA VAL A 72 6.44 1.78 -3.31
C VAL A 72 7.96 1.80 -3.52
N ALA A 73 8.58 0.64 -3.79
CA ALA A 73 10.02 0.57 -4.05
C ALA A 73 10.44 1.42 -5.25
N ARG A 74 9.70 1.32 -6.36
CA ARG A 74 9.91 2.16 -7.55
C ARG A 74 9.79 3.64 -7.24
N MET A 75 8.79 4.05 -6.46
CA MET A 75 8.66 5.46 -6.08
C MET A 75 9.85 5.92 -5.23
N ARG A 76 10.39 5.07 -4.36
CA ARG A 76 11.60 5.40 -3.58
C ARG A 76 12.84 5.56 -4.45
N GLU A 77 12.97 4.80 -5.53
CA GLU A 77 14.05 4.99 -6.49
C GLU A 77 13.94 6.32 -7.24
N ILE A 78 12.71 6.84 -7.40
CA ILE A 78 12.44 8.11 -8.11
C ILE A 78 12.61 9.33 -7.19
N PHE A 79 12.21 9.22 -5.91
CA PHE A 79 12.14 10.33 -4.97
C PHE A 79 13.16 10.26 -3.81
N GLY A 80 13.92 9.18 -3.69
CA GLY A 80 15.03 9.00 -2.75
C GLY A 80 16.34 9.55 -3.28
#